data_AF-A0A849TN40-F1
#
_entry.id   AF-A0A849TN40-F1
#
_cell.length_a   1.000
_cell.length_b   1.000
_cell.length_c   1.000
_cell.angle_alpha   90.00
_cell.angle_beta   90.00
_cell.angle_gamma   90.00
#
_symmetry.space_group_name_H-M   'P 1'
#
loop_
_entity.id
_entity.type
_entity.pdbx_description
1 polymer ?
#
loop_
_entity_poly.entity_id
_entity_poly.type
_entity_poly.pdbx_seq_one_letter_code
_entity_poly.pdbx_strand_id
1 'polypeptide(L)'
;AAFPPFDTSTFSAQLIWLALIFGFLYYMLARHLLPRIREVIEEREATIKRDLQEAERLKGETDAALASYEKALSDAKSKASGIAKATRDSLAAETDKERHAVDAQLAAKIADAEKRIGASKSKAMASVNDVAAEAVGAIVNKLTGQTIGRDDINRALAAIKK
;
A
#
# COMPACT_ATOMS: atom_id res chain seq x y z
N ALA A 1 -89.18 41.60 -55.87
CA ALA A 1 -88.92 41.92 -54.45
C ALA A 1 -87.53 41.37 -54.11
N ALA A 2 -86.65 42.19 -53.52
CA ALA A 2 -85.37 41.69 -53.01
C ALA A 2 -85.67 40.66 -51.90
N PHE A 3 -84.90 39.58 -51.85
CA PHE A 3 -85.06 38.54 -50.86
C PHE A 3 -84.86 39.18 -49.46
N PRO A 4 -85.84 39.12 -48.54
CA PRO A 4 -85.79 39.84 -47.27
C PRO A 4 -84.48 39.66 -46.44
N PRO A 5 -83.79 38.50 -46.48
CA PRO A 5 -82.49 38.32 -45.83
C PRO A 5 -81.32 39.11 -46.44
N PHE A 6 -81.44 39.65 -47.66
CA PHE A 6 -80.39 40.38 -48.37
C PHE A 6 -80.72 41.88 -48.52
N ASP A 7 -81.50 42.43 -47.59
CA ASP A 7 -81.74 43.87 -47.54
C ASP A 7 -80.50 44.62 -47.00
N THR A 8 -79.75 45.19 -47.94
CA THR A 8 -78.48 45.90 -47.69
C THR A 8 -78.61 47.13 -46.77
N SER A 9 -79.82 47.63 -46.52
CA SER A 9 -80.05 48.76 -45.61
C SER A 9 -79.72 48.43 -44.14
N THR A 10 -79.77 47.14 -43.76
CA THR A 10 -79.48 46.68 -42.39
C THR A 10 -78.03 46.27 -42.17
N PHE A 11 -77.25 46.08 -43.24
CA PHE A 11 -75.88 45.58 -43.18
C PHE A 11 -74.95 46.51 -42.40
N SER A 12 -75.14 47.82 -42.51
CA SER A 12 -74.33 48.79 -41.76
C SER A 12 -74.49 48.63 -40.25
N ALA A 13 -75.71 48.46 -39.75
CA ALA A 13 -75.95 48.26 -38.32
C ALA A 13 -75.38 46.92 -37.84
N GLN A 14 -75.54 45.85 -38.63
CA GLN A 14 -74.99 44.53 -38.31
C GLN A 14 -73.46 44.52 -38.29
N LEU A 15 -72.80 45.23 -39.21
CA LEU A 15 -71.34 45.37 -39.23
C LEU A 15 -70.81 46.18 -38.04
N ILE A 16 -71.51 47.26 -37.64
CA ILE A 16 -71.13 48.03 -36.45
C ILE A 16 -71.26 47.17 -35.19
N TRP A 17 -72.37 46.45 -35.04
CA TRP A 17 -72.59 45.59 -33.88
C TRP A 17 -71.60 44.41 -33.84
N LEU A 18 -71.31 43.80 -35.00
CA LEU A 18 -70.27 42.78 -35.15
C LEU A 18 -68.91 43.33 -34.72
N ALA A 19 -68.52 44.52 -35.20
CA ALA A 19 -67.25 45.14 -34.85
C ALA A 19 -67.15 45.45 -33.34
N LEU A 20 -68.25 45.88 -32.71
CA LEU A 20 -68.29 46.12 -31.26
C LEU A 20 -68.10 44.83 -30.46
N ILE A 21 -68.87 43.78 -30.75
CA ILE A 21 -68.76 42.50 -30.04
C ILE A 21 -67.41 41.84 -30.32
N PHE A 22 -66.97 41.83 -31.57
CA PHE A 22 -65.69 41.25 -31.96
C PHE A 22 -64.53 42.01 -31.32
N GLY A 23 -64.58 43.35 -31.31
CA GLY A 23 -63.58 44.19 -30.66
C GLY A 23 -63.52 43.96 -29.14
N PHE A 24 -64.69 43.87 -28.48
CA PHE A 24 -64.75 43.55 -27.06
C PHE A 24 -64.19 42.15 -26.75
N LEU A 25 -64.60 41.13 -27.53
CA LEU A 25 -64.10 39.76 -27.39
C LEU A 25 -62.58 39.70 -27.64
N TYR A 26 -62.10 40.35 -28.71
CA TYR A 26 -60.68 40.43 -29.04
C TYR A 26 -59.88 41.07 -27.91
N TYR A 27 -60.36 42.20 -27.37
CA TYR A 27 -59.72 42.87 -26.24
C TYR A 27 -59.70 41.97 -25.00
N MET A 28 -60.80 41.28 -24.70
CA MET A 28 -60.86 40.35 -23.57
C MET A 28 -59.86 39.19 -23.72
N LEU A 29 -59.79 38.59 -24.91
CA LEU A 29 -58.84 37.51 -25.23
C LEU A 29 -57.39 37.99 -25.13
N ALA A 30 -57.10 39.15 -25.73
CA ALA A 30 -55.78 39.74 -25.75
C ALA A 30 -55.28 40.10 -24.34
N ARG A 31 -56.18 40.61 -23.49
CA ARG A 31 -55.85 41.07 -22.14
C ARG A 31 -55.86 39.97 -21.09
N HIS A 32 -56.65 38.90 -21.23
CA HIS A 32 -56.84 37.89 -20.18
C HIS A 32 -56.42 36.48 -20.57
N LEU A 33 -56.75 36.01 -21.77
CA LEU A 33 -56.47 34.62 -22.18
C LEU A 33 -55.02 34.44 -22.62
N LEU A 34 -54.52 35.32 -23.49
CA LEU A 34 -53.13 35.28 -23.97
C LEU A 34 -52.09 35.36 -22.84
N PRO A 35 -52.19 36.26 -21.84
CA PRO A 35 -51.18 36.30 -20.77
C PRO A 35 -51.17 35.03 -19.92
N ARG A 36 -52.32 34.42 -19.63
CA ARG A 36 -52.37 33.14 -18.90
C ARG A 36 -51.67 32.00 -19.64
N ILE A 37 -51.84 31.92 -20.97
CA ILE A 37 -51.18 30.89 -21.77
C ILE A 37 -49.66 31.13 -21.80
N ARG A 38 -49.23 32.40 -21.93
CA ARG A 38 -47.81 32.77 -21.89
C ARG A 38 -47.17 32.40 -20.56
N GLU A 39 -47.83 32.72 -19.45
CA GLU A 39 -47.35 32.40 -18.10
C GLU A 39 -47.09 30.90 -17.92
N VAL A 40 -48.01 30.03 -18.36
CA VAL A 40 -47.83 28.58 -18.27
C VAL A 40 -46.67 28.07 -19.14
N ILE A 41 -46.47 28.66 -20.32
CA ILE A 41 -45.35 28.29 -21.21
C ILE A 41 -44.03 28.73 -20.57
N GLU A 42 -43.95 29.96 -20.08
CA GLU A 42 -42.77 30.52 -19.41
C GLU A 42 -42.43 29.74 -18.13
N GLU A 43 -43.42 29.37 -17.32
CA GLU A 43 -43.21 28.55 -16.12
C GLU A 43 -42.64 27.17 -16.45
N ARG A 44 -43.15 26.52 -17.49
CA ARG A 44 -42.62 25.23 -17.97
C ARG A 44 -41.21 25.37 -18.49
N GLU A 45 -40.93 26.38 -19.31
CA GLU A 45 -39.58 26.63 -19.83
C GLU A 45 -38.59 26.91 -18.70
N ALA A 46 -38.98 27.77 -17.74
CA ALA A 46 -38.17 28.09 -16.57
C ALA A 46 -37.90 26.84 -15.71
N THR A 47 -38.91 26.00 -15.51
CA THR A 47 -38.77 24.73 -14.76
C THR A 47 -37.80 23.78 -15.45
N ILE A 48 -37.98 23.55 -16.76
CA ILE A 48 -37.09 22.68 -17.55
C ILE A 48 -35.66 23.21 -17.51
N LYS A 49 -35.48 24.52 -17.70
CA LYS A 49 -34.15 25.14 -17.67
C LYS A 49 -33.50 24.99 -16.29
N ARG A 50 -34.25 25.21 -15.21
CA ARG A 50 -33.77 25.03 -13.84
C ARG A 50 -33.37 23.59 -13.58
N ASP A 51 -34.20 22.63 -13.98
CA ASP A 51 -33.93 21.20 -13.77
C ASP A 51 -32.73 20.73 -14.60
N LEU A 52 -32.56 21.22 -15.83
CA LEU A 52 -31.38 20.93 -16.66
C LEU A 52 -30.10 21.51 -16.06
N GLN A 53 -30.14 22.76 -15.60
CA GLN A 53 -29.00 23.40 -14.93
C GLN A 53 -28.61 22.67 -13.66
N GLU A 54 -29.59 22.24 -12.87
CA GLU A 54 -29.34 21.47 -11.65
C GLU A 54 -28.78 20.08 -11.96
N ALA A 55 -29.30 19.41 -12.99
CA ALA A 55 -28.75 18.14 -13.44
C ALA A 55 -27.29 18.28 -13.92
N GLU A 56 -26.97 19.34 -14.66
CA GLU A 56 -25.60 19.62 -15.12
C GLU A 56 -24.67 19.94 -13.94
N ARG A 57 -25.14 20.71 -12.96
CA ARG A 57 -24.40 21.00 -11.72
C ARG A 57 -24.10 19.72 -10.94
N LEU A 58 -25.12 18.90 -10.68
CA LEU A 58 -24.99 17.63 -9.95
C LEU A 58 -24.07 16.65 -10.69
N LYS A 59 -24.16 16.59 -12.02
CA LYS A 59 -23.24 15.81 -12.84
C LYS A 59 -21.80 16.29 -12.69
N GLY A 60 -21.56 17.59 -12.80
CA GLY A 60 -20.22 18.17 -12.64
C GLY A 60 -19.64 17.91 -11.24
N GLU A 61 -20.44 18.02 -10.19
CA GLU A 61 -20.04 17.70 -8.82
C GLU A 61 -19.72 16.22 -8.65
N THR A 62 -20.51 15.33 -9.27
CA THR A 62 -20.26 13.88 -9.25
C THR A 62 -18.97 13.53 -9.98
N ASP A 63 -18.76 14.09 -11.17
CA ASP A 63 -17.55 13.85 -11.97
C ASP A 63 -16.29 14.35 -11.23
N ALA A 64 -16.38 15.52 -10.58
CA ALA A 64 -15.30 16.05 -9.76
C ALA A 64 -15.02 15.18 -8.51
N ALA A 65 -16.07 14.72 -7.84
CA ALA A 65 -15.94 13.82 -6.69
C ALA A 65 -15.33 12.48 -7.10
N LEU A 66 -15.75 11.92 -8.25
CA LEU A 66 -15.21 10.68 -8.79
C LEU A 66 -13.72 10.83 -9.13
N ALA A 67 -13.34 11.90 -9.81
CA ALA A 67 -11.94 12.18 -10.13
C ALA A 67 -11.08 12.34 -8.86
N SER A 68 -11.59 13.03 -7.84
CA SER A 68 -10.89 13.16 -6.55
C SER A 68 -10.76 11.81 -5.82
N TYR A 69 -11.81 10.99 -5.86
CA TYR A 69 -11.82 9.67 -5.25
C TYR A 69 -10.83 8.71 -5.94
N GLU A 70 -10.84 8.66 -7.27
CA GLU A 70 -9.90 7.85 -8.06
C GLU A 70 -8.45 8.28 -7.83
N LYS A 71 -8.20 9.59 -7.78
CA LYS A 71 -6.88 10.13 -7.43
C LYS A 71 -6.45 9.71 -6.02
N ALA A 72 -7.32 9.87 -5.03
CA ALA A 72 -7.02 9.48 -3.66
C ALA A 72 -6.74 7.97 -3.53
N LEU A 73 -7.48 7.14 -4.27
CA LEU A 73 -7.26 5.69 -4.31
C LEU A 73 -5.93 5.34 -4.97
N SER A 74 -5.59 5.99 -6.09
CA SER A 74 -4.30 5.81 -6.76
C SER A 74 -3.13 6.21 -5.86
N ASP A 75 -3.22 7.38 -5.22
CA ASP A 75 -2.21 7.88 -4.29
C ASP A 75 -2.05 6.95 -3.08
N ALA A 76 -3.16 6.43 -2.54
CA ALA A 76 -3.14 5.48 -1.44
C ALA A 76 -2.47 4.15 -1.84
N LYS A 77 -2.78 3.61 -3.03
CA LYS A 77 -2.12 2.41 -3.56
C LYS A 77 -0.62 2.64 -3.75
N SER A 78 -0.24 3.76 -4.35
CA SER A 78 1.16 4.13 -4.56
C SER A 78 1.92 4.25 -3.24
N LYS A 79 1.34 4.94 -2.24
CA LYS A 79 1.91 5.04 -0.89
C LYS A 79 2.05 3.67 -0.23
N ALA A 80 1.04 2.82 -0.30
CA ALA A 80 1.09 1.47 0.27
C ALA A 80 2.20 0.62 -0.37
N SER A 81 2.32 0.65 -1.71
CA SER A 81 3.41 -0.03 -2.42
C SER A 81 4.78 0.55 -2.07
N GLY A 82 4.89 1.87 -1.91
CA GLY A 82 6.10 2.56 -1.47
C GLY A 82 6.53 2.14 -0.06
N ILE A 83 5.60 2.12 0.89
CA ILE A 83 5.85 1.64 2.26
C ILE A 83 6.29 0.18 2.25
N ALA A 84 5.57 -0.70 1.54
CA ALA A 84 5.92 -2.11 1.46
C ALA A 84 7.33 -2.33 0.88
N LYS A 85 7.73 -1.55 -0.13
CA LYS A 85 9.08 -1.59 -0.68
C LYS A 85 10.11 -1.09 0.33
N ALA A 86 9.91 0.09 0.91
CA ALA A 86 10.83 0.67 1.89
C ALA A 86 11.05 -0.25 3.10
N THR A 87 9.98 -0.87 3.61
CA THR A 87 10.08 -1.84 4.71
C THR A 87 10.87 -3.07 4.32
N ARG A 88 10.66 -3.63 3.11
CA ARG A 88 11.43 -4.77 2.62
C ARG A 88 12.91 -4.44 2.48
N ASP A 89 13.21 -3.28 1.89
CA ASP A 89 14.59 -2.83 1.68
C ASP A 89 15.29 -2.60 3.03
N SER A 90 14.62 -1.97 3.99
CA SER A 90 15.14 -1.76 5.35
C SER A 90 15.36 -3.09 6.09
N LEU A 91 14.40 -4.01 6.02
CA LEU A 91 14.50 -5.31 6.70
C LEU A 91 15.61 -6.18 6.09
N ALA A 92 15.79 -6.12 4.77
CA ALA A 92 16.88 -6.81 4.09
C ALA A 92 18.25 -6.27 4.56
N ALA A 93 18.39 -4.95 4.62
CA ALA A 93 19.62 -4.31 5.11
C ALA A 93 19.92 -4.63 6.59
N GLU A 94 18.90 -4.62 7.44
CA GLU A 94 19.04 -4.98 8.87
C GLU A 94 19.40 -6.46 9.04
N THR A 95 18.76 -7.34 8.27
CA THR A 95 19.05 -8.78 8.27
C THR A 95 20.48 -9.07 7.82
N ASP A 96 20.95 -8.38 6.77
CA ASP A 96 22.32 -8.53 6.27
C ASP A 96 23.35 -8.06 7.30
N LYS A 97 23.10 -6.92 7.95
CA LYS A 97 23.93 -6.41 9.03
C LYS A 97 24.00 -7.39 10.21
N GLU A 98 22.87 -7.92 10.64
CA GLU A 98 22.82 -8.88 11.76
C GLU A 98 23.52 -10.19 11.38
N ARG A 99 23.33 -10.69 10.15
CA ARG A 99 24.07 -11.86 9.64
C ARG A 99 25.57 -11.64 9.71
N HIS A 100 26.07 -10.51 9.21
CA HIS A 100 27.49 -10.19 9.29
C HIS A 100 28.00 -10.10 10.73
N ALA A 101 27.21 -9.55 11.65
CA ALA A 101 27.57 -9.50 13.07
C ALA A 101 27.64 -10.90 13.69
N VAL A 102 26.67 -11.77 13.40
CA VAL A 102 26.64 -13.15 13.87
C VAL A 102 27.79 -13.97 13.28
N ASP A 103 28.08 -13.82 11.99
CA ASP A 103 29.20 -14.49 11.32
C ASP A 103 30.54 -14.08 11.94
N ALA A 104 30.73 -12.79 12.25
CA ALA A 104 31.93 -12.30 12.93
C ALA A 104 32.05 -12.89 14.35
N GLN A 105 30.95 -12.95 15.11
CA GLN A 105 30.94 -13.58 16.44
C GLN A 105 31.24 -15.09 16.35
N LEU A 106 30.69 -15.77 15.34
CA LEU A 106 30.93 -17.19 15.12
C LEU A 106 32.40 -17.46 14.77
N ALA A 107 32.98 -16.67 13.87
CA ALA A 107 34.40 -16.75 13.53
C ALA A 107 35.30 -16.54 14.76
N ALA A 108 34.98 -15.57 15.61
CA ALA A 108 35.71 -15.34 16.86
C ALA A 108 35.61 -16.53 17.83
N LYS A 109 34.41 -17.12 17.99
CA LYS A 109 34.20 -18.32 18.82
C LYS A 109 34.94 -19.54 18.29
N ILE A 110 34.96 -19.74 16.98
CA ILE A 110 35.71 -20.82 16.33
C ILE A 110 37.21 -20.64 16.61
N ALA A 111 37.76 -19.44 16.40
CA ALA A 111 39.16 -19.15 16.66
C ALA A 111 39.56 -19.36 18.14
N ASP A 112 38.69 -19.00 19.09
CA ASP A 112 38.93 -19.27 20.51
C ASP A 112 38.88 -20.78 20.82
N ALA A 113 37.90 -21.50 20.27
CA ALA A 113 37.79 -22.94 20.42
C ALA A 113 39.03 -23.67 19.85
N GLU A 114 39.52 -23.26 18.68
CA GLU A 114 40.74 -23.79 18.07
C GLU A 114 41.96 -23.56 18.97
N LYS A 115 42.11 -22.37 19.55
CA LYS A 115 43.18 -22.08 20.53
C LYS A 115 43.08 -22.98 21.77
N ARG A 116 41.88 -23.16 22.33
CA ARG A 116 41.64 -24.03 23.50
C ARG A 116 41.94 -25.50 23.19
N ILE A 117 41.55 -25.97 22.01
CA ILE A 117 41.86 -27.32 21.53
C ILE A 117 43.36 -27.49 21.35
N GLY A 118 44.05 -26.53 20.74
CA GLY A 118 45.50 -26.53 20.57
C GLY A 118 46.24 -26.58 21.92
N ALA A 119 45.83 -25.75 22.88
CA ALA A 119 46.39 -25.75 24.23
C ALA A 119 46.17 -27.09 24.95
N SER A 120 44.94 -27.64 24.87
CA SER A 120 44.60 -28.95 25.45
C SER A 120 45.41 -30.08 24.83
N LYS A 121 45.58 -30.06 23.50
CA LYS A 121 46.42 -31.01 22.77
C LYS A 121 47.87 -30.94 23.24
N SER A 122 48.43 -29.73 23.33
CA SER A 122 49.81 -29.55 23.80
C SER A 122 50.01 -30.05 25.23
N LYS A 123 49.04 -29.76 26.12
CA LYS A 123 49.06 -30.24 27.51
C LYS A 123 48.98 -31.76 27.59
N ALA A 124 48.05 -32.39 26.84
CA ALA A 124 47.92 -33.83 26.79
C ALA A 124 49.20 -34.50 26.26
N MET A 125 49.79 -33.97 25.18
CA MET A 125 51.05 -34.48 24.61
C MET A 125 52.24 -34.34 25.57
N ALA A 126 52.25 -33.31 26.44
CA ALA A 126 53.25 -33.18 27.49
C ALA A 126 53.08 -34.30 28.54
N SER A 127 51.86 -34.48 29.05
CA SER A 127 51.52 -35.51 30.05
C SER A 127 51.75 -36.95 29.55
N VAL A 128 51.66 -37.22 28.25
CA VAL A 128 51.98 -38.54 27.68
C VAL A 128 53.43 -38.94 27.98
N ASN A 129 54.39 -38.02 27.98
CA ASN A 129 55.78 -38.36 28.30
C ASN A 129 55.92 -38.76 29.78
N ASP A 130 55.21 -38.09 30.68
CA ASP A 130 55.23 -38.40 32.12
C ASP A 130 54.60 -39.77 32.39
N VAL A 131 53.45 -40.06 31.75
CA VAL A 131 52.77 -41.36 31.85
C VAL A 131 53.64 -42.47 31.23
N ALA A 132 54.31 -42.20 30.11
CA ALA A 132 55.23 -43.16 29.51
C ALA A 132 56.43 -43.46 30.42
N ALA A 133 57.03 -42.44 31.06
CA ALA A 133 58.11 -42.62 32.01
C ALA A 133 57.67 -43.44 33.25
N GLU A 134 56.47 -43.16 33.76
CA GLU A 134 55.89 -43.90 34.87
C GLU A 134 55.58 -45.36 34.50
N ALA A 135 55.00 -45.59 33.32
CA ALA A 135 54.71 -46.94 32.82
C ALA A 135 56.00 -47.74 32.58
N VAL A 136 57.03 -47.15 31.98
CA VAL A 136 58.34 -47.79 31.77
C VAL A 136 58.98 -48.14 33.12
N GLY A 137 58.96 -47.22 34.09
CA GLY A 137 59.47 -47.48 35.44
C GLY A 137 58.75 -48.64 36.13
N ALA A 138 57.43 -48.69 36.05
CA ALA A 138 56.62 -49.77 36.60
C ALA A 138 56.90 -51.12 35.92
N ILE A 139 57.04 -51.14 34.59
CA ILE A 139 57.37 -52.34 33.81
C ILE A 139 58.77 -52.86 34.19
N VAL A 140 59.78 -51.99 34.24
CA VAL A 140 61.15 -52.38 34.58
C VAL A 140 61.25 -52.92 36.01
N ASN A 141 60.58 -52.27 36.97
CA ASN A 141 60.52 -52.76 38.34
C ASN A 141 59.88 -54.17 38.38
N LYS A 142 58.76 -54.37 37.68
CA LYS A 142 58.09 -55.68 37.63
C LYS A 142 58.93 -56.79 36.97
N LEU A 143 59.73 -56.48 35.95
CA LEU A 143 60.55 -57.47 35.24
C LEU A 143 61.91 -57.75 35.91
N THR A 144 62.53 -56.75 36.54
CA THR A 144 63.93 -56.85 37.02
C THR A 144 64.06 -56.77 38.53
N GLY A 145 63.00 -56.35 39.24
CA GLY A 145 63.02 -56.12 40.70
C GLY A 145 63.89 -54.92 41.13
N GLN A 146 64.45 -54.17 40.19
CA GLN A 146 65.27 -52.98 40.46
C GLN A 146 64.48 -51.69 40.21
N THR A 147 64.62 -50.74 41.13
CA THR A 147 64.04 -49.40 41.00
C THR A 147 65.05 -48.49 40.30
N ILE A 148 64.78 -48.14 39.04
CA ILE A 148 65.62 -47.18 38.30
C ILE A 148 65.16 -45.76 38.63
N GLY A 149 66.12 -44.84 38.81
CA GLY A 149 65.85 -43.42 39.06
C GLY A 149 65.10 -42.75 37.89
N ARG A 150 64.18 -41.85 38.21
CA ARG A 150 63.32 -41.16 37.24
C ARG A 150 64.14 -40.38 36.19
N ASP A 151 65.31 -39.88 36.57
CA ASP A 151 66.24 -39.16 35.67
C ASP A 151 66.90 -40.06 34.62
N ASP A 152 67.17 -41.33 34.94
CA ASP A 152 67.76 -42.29 34.00
C ASP A 152 66.73 -42.76 32.97
N ILE A 153 65.48 -42.95 33.40
CA ILE A 153 64.35 -43.26 32.51
C ILE A 153 64.09 -42.10 31.54
N ASN A 154 64.10 -40.86 32.05
CA ASN A 154 63.93 -39.66 31.22
C ASN A 154 65.06 -39.49 30.20
N ARG A 155 66.32 -39.76 30.59
CA ARG A 155 67.47 -39.77 29.64
C ARG A 155 67.29 -40.82 28.54
N ALA A 156 66.86 -42.03 28.89
CA ALA A 156 66.64 -43.11 27.92
C ALA A 156 65.48 -42.79 26.95
N LEU A 157 64.36 -42.26 27.45
CA LEU A 157 63.23 -41.82 26.62
C LEU A 157 63.60 -40.66 25.68
N ALA A 158 64.43 -39.72 26.15
CA ALA A 158 64.92 -38.61 25.33
C ALA A 158 65.87 -39.08 24.21
N ALA A 159 66.67 -40.13 24.45
CA ALA A 159 67.57 -40.71 23.46
C ALA A 159 66.83 -41.40 22.30
N ILE A 160 65.61 -41.91 22.54
CA ILE A 160 64.74 -42.57 21.53
C ILE A 160 63.96 -41.54 20.69
N LYS A 161 63.74 -40.32 21.20
CA LYS A 161 62.93 -39.28 20.55
C LYS A 161 63.67 -38.50 19.43
N LYS A 162 64.88 -38.92 19.06
CA LYS A 162 65.69 -38.32 17.99
C LYS A 162 65.39 -38.97 16.65
#